data_AF-A0A961S4S7-F1
#
_entry.id   AF-A0A961S4S7-F1
#
_cell.length_a   1.000
_cell.length_b   1.000
_cell.length_c   1.000
_cell.angle_alpha   90.00
_cell.angle_beta   90.00
_cell.angle_gamma   90.00
#
_symmetry.space_group_name_H-M   'P 1'
#
loop_
_entity.id
_entity.type
_entity.pdbx_description
1 polymer ?
#
loop_
_entity_poly.entity_id
_entity_poly.type
_entity_poly.pdbx_seq_one_letter_code
_entity_poly.pdbx_strand_id
1 'polypeptide(L)' 'AQNAEPEPVPPESSDPSDLKIGTTVIVKADDTGRDPVRGQLLAADAEKVVIRSAHPSVGDINIHFPRAGFDITAG' A
#
# COMPACT_ATOMS: atom_id res chain seq x y z
N ALA A 1 9.21 3.20 -23.74
CA ALA A 1 8.78 3.82 -22.48
C ALA A 1 10.00 3.92 -21.58
N GLN A 2 10.28 5.07 -20.97
CA GLN A 2 11.29 5.13 -19.92
C GLN A 2 10.66 4.54 -18.66
N ASN A 3 11.31 3.54 -18.06
CA ASN A 3 10.86 2.96 -16.80
C ASN A 3 10.95 4.05 -15.73
N ALA A 4 9.81 4.59 -15.30
CA ALA A 4 9.78 5.62 -14.26
C ALA A 4 9.79 4.91 -12.91
N GLU A 5 10.87 5.07 -12.15
CA GLU A 5 10.93 4.55 -10.78
C GLU A 5 10.10 5.48 -9.87
N PRO A 6 9.09 4.96 -9.13
CA PRO A 6 8.34 5.79 -8.20
C PRO A 6 9.23 6.31 -7.09
N GLU A 7 8.98 7.57 -6.70
CA GLU A 7 9.74 8.28 -5.67
C GLU A 7 9.91 7.43 -4.40
N PRO A 8 11.12 7.38 -3.80
CA PRO A 8 11.33 6.66 -2.56
C PRO A 8 10.44 7.23 -1.45
N VAL A 9 9.71 6.35 -0.79
CA VAL A 9 8.86 6.70 0.36
C VAL A 9 9.66 6.38 1.62
N PRO A 10 9.92 7.36 2.50
CA PRO A 10 10.58 7.10 3.77
C PRO A 10 9.71 6.16 4.63
N PRO A 11 10.32 5.19 5.32
CA PRO A 11 9.57 4.26 6.16
C PRO A 11 9.03 4.98 7.39
N GLU A 12 7.71 5.11 7.46
CA GLU A 12 6.98 5.57 8.66
C GLU A 12 6.33 4.36 9.32
N SER A 13 6.49 4.22 10.64
CA SER A 13 5.98 3.05 11.39
C SER A 13 5.27 3.45 12.68
N SER A 14 4.68 4.65 12.72
CA SER A 14 3.84 5.12 13.83
C SER A 14 2.44 4.48 13.82
N ASP A 15 2.35 3.31 13.19
CA ASP A 15 1.15 2.59 12.89
C ASP A 15 0.61 1.85 14.13
N PRO A 16 -0.68 1.98 14.47
CA PRO A 16 -1.24 1.30 15.63
C PRO A 16 -1.56 -0.19 15.39
N SER A 17 -1.39 -0.73 14.18
CA SER A 17 -1.92 -2.04 13.77
C SER A 17 -0.87 -3.15 13.60
N ASP A 18 0.28 -3.05 14.28
CA ASP A 18 1.36 -4.05 14.27
C ASP A 18 1.89 -4.43 12.87
N LEU A 19 1.54 -3.64 11.84
CA LEU A 19 1.97 -3.86 10.47
C LEU A 19 3.44 -3.49 10.35
N LYS A 20 4.22 -4.39 9.75
CA LYS A 20 5.67 -4.20 9.61
C LYS A 20 6.01 -3.68 8.23
N ILE A 21 6.77 -2.60 8.18
CA ILE A 21 7.30 -2.10 6.91
C ILE A 21 8.13 -3.20 6.22
N GLY A 22 7.94 -3.33 4.92
CA GLY A 22 8.54 -4.36 4.08
C GLY A 22 7.72 -5.65 3.96
N THR A 23 6.65 -5.86 4.75
CA THR A 23 5.79 -7.04 4.59
C THR A 23 4.81 -6.88 3.44
N THR A 24 4.35 -8.00 2.89
CA THR A 24 3.23 -7.98 1.95
C THR A 24 1.94 -7.74 2.71
N VAL A 25 1.11 -6.82 2.19
CA VAL A 25 -0.22 -6.52 2.71
C VAL A 25 -1.25 -6.61 1.59
N ILE A 26 -2.49 -6.79 1.99
CA ILE A 26 -3.67 -6.72 1.13
C ILE A 26 -4.50 -5.54 1.61
N VAL A 27 -4.77 -4.60 0.70
CA VAL A 27 -5.65 -3.46 0.94
C VAL A 27 -6.96 -3.71 0.21
N LYS A 28 -8.06 -3.69 0.93
CA LYS A 28 -9.40 -3.93 0.37
C LYS A 28 -10.30 -2.76 0.75
N ALA A 29 -11.10 -2.26 -0.19
CA ALA A 29 -12.14 -1.29 0.15
C ALA A 29 -13.21 -1.96 1.03
N ASP A 30 -13.74 -1.23 1.99
CA ASP A 30 -14.79 -1.73 2.90
C ASP A 30 -16.16 -1.82 2.19
N ASP A 31 -16.32 -1.11 1.07
CA ASP A 31 -17.47 -1.17 0.20
C ASP A 31 -17.44 -2.39 -0.76
N THR A 32 -18.62 -2.86 -1.14
CA THR A 32 -18.74 -3.98 -2.07
C THR A 32 -18.38 -3.53 -3.48
N GLY A 33 -17.43 -4.20 -4.13
CA GLY A 33 -17.24 -4.12 -5.60
C GLY A 33 -15.85 -3.75 -6.09
N ARG A 34 -14.86 -3.57 -5.20
CA ARG A 34 -13.47 -3.27 -5.59
C ARG A 34 -12.53 -4.43 -5.35
N ASP A 35 -11.71 -4.75 -6.35
CA ASP A 35 -10.69 -5.79 -6.22
C ASP A 35 -9.63 -5.38 -5.18
N PRO A 36 -9.21 -6.31 -4.32
CA PRO A 36 -8.16 -6.04 -3.34
C PRO A 36 -6.82 -5.77 -4.05
N VAL A 37 -6.05 -4.84 -3.50
CA VAL A 37 -4.73 -4.48 -3.99
C VAL A 37 -3.67 -5.12 -3.09
N ARG A 38 -2.84 -5.97 -3.68
CA ARG A 38 -1.70 -6.59 -2.99
C ARG A 38 -0.43 -5.78 -3.26
N GLY A 39 0.38 -5.58 -2.23
CA GLY A 39 1.65 -4.86 -2.36
C GLY A 39 2.53 -4.96 -1.13
N GLN A 40 3.76 -4.47 -1.25
CA GLN A 40 4.70 -4.37 -0.13
C GLN A 40 4.45 -3.08 0.64
N LEU A 41 4.29 -3.15 1.95
CA LEU A 41 4.11 -1.98 2.80
C LEU A 41 5.40 -1.14 2.86
N LEU A 42 5.34 0.12 2.44
CA LEU A 42 6.47 1.04 2.47
C LEU A 42 6.41 2.00 3.66
N ALA A 43 5.21 2.46 4.01
CA ALA A 43 4.97 3.37 5.13
C ALA A 43 3.56 3.17 5.67
N ALA A 44 3.38 3.37 6.97
CA ALA A 44 2.09 3.33 7.64
C ALA A 44 2.06 4.29 8.84
N ASP A 45 0.98 5.03 8.94
CA ASP A 45 0.65 5.86 10.10
C ASP A 45 -0.83 5.68 10.46
N ALA A 46 -1.32 6.46 11.44
CA ALA A 46 -2.71 6.37 11.91
C ALA A 46 -3.78 6.77 10.88
N GLU A 47 -3.41 7.46 9.79
CA GLU A 47 -4.34 7.99 8.79
C GLU A 47 -4.24 7.28 7.43
N LYS A 48 -3.06 6.77 7.05
CA LYS A 48 -2.80 6.22 5.73
C LYS A 48 -1.75 5.10 5.73
N VAL A 49 -1.75 4.34 4.64
CA VAL A 49 -0.70 3.40 4.29
C VAL A 49 -0.21 3.65 2.87
N VAL A 50 1.04 3.30 2.60
CA VAL A 50 1.64 3.36 1.26
C VAL A 50 2.18 1.98 0.90
N ILE A 51 1.76 1.44 -0.24
CA ILE A 51 2.23 0.15 -0.73
C ILE A 51 2.91 0.27 -2.10
N ARG A 52 3.94 -0.54 -2.33
CA ARG A 52 4.50 -0.80 -3.66
C ARG A 52 3.74 -1.95 -4.30
N SER A 53 3.19 -1.74 -5.49
CA SER A 53 2.53 -2.78 -6.28
C SER A 53 3.05 -2.77 -7.71
N ALA A 54 3.15 -3.95 -8.32
CA ALA A 54 3.57 -4.11 -9.71
C ALA A 54 2.33 -4.22 -10.60
N HIS A 55 2.25 -3.38 -11.63
CA HIS A 55 1.16 -3.38 -12.60
C HIS A 55 1.68 -3.63 -14.02
N PRO A 56 1.10 -4.55 -14.80
CA PRO A 56 1.66 -5.00 -16.08
C PRO A 56 1.80 -3.87 -17.12
N SER A 57 0.94 -2.86 -17.06
CA SER A 57 0.95 -1.75 -18.03
C SER A 57 1.86 -0.58 -17.67
N VAL A 58 2.25 -0.44 -16.39
CA VAL A 58 2.96 0.77 -15.90
C VAL A 58 4.19 0.47 -15.04
N GLY A 59 4.47 -0.80 -14.76
CA GLY A 59 5.57 -1.20 -13.89
C GLY A 59 5.23 -1.03 -12.41
N ASP A 60 6.25 -0.77 -11.60
CA ASP A 60 6.10 -0.55 -10.17
C ASP A 60 5.46 0.81 -9.89
N ILE A 61 4.49 0.83 -8.97
CA ILE A 61 3.80 2.04 -8.53
C ILE A 61 3.69 2.07 -7.00
N ASN A 62 3.76 3.28 -6.44
CA ASN A 62 3.43 3.53 -5.05
C ASN A 62 1.98 3.99 -4.96
N ILE A 63 1.17 3.29 -4.18
CA ILE A 63 -0.25 3.59 -4.01
C ILE A 63 -0.49 4.01 -2.57
N HIS A 64 -1.11 5.17 -2.40
CA HIS A 64 -1.46 5.74 -1.10
C HIS A 64 -2.93 5.44 -0.82
N PHE A 65 -3.20 4.81 0.31
CA PHE A 65 -4.56 4.51 0.77
C PHE A 65 -4.84 5.24 2.08
N PRO A 66 -5.95 5.98 2.21
CA PRO A 66 -6.45 6.34 3.53
C PRO A 66 -6.87 5.07 4.27
N ARG A 67 -6.75 5.06 5.60
CA ARG A 67 -7.28 3.97 6.44
C ARG A 67 -8.80 3.98 6.49
N ALA A 68 -9.41 5.16 6.43
CA ALA A 68 -10.86 5.29 6.36
C ALA A 68 -11.37 4.70 5.03
N GLY A 69 -12.30 3.74 5.11
CA GLY A 69 -12.87 3.07 3.94
C GLY A 69 -12.06 1.89 3.41
N PHE A 70 -10.97 1.50 4.09
CA PHE A 70 -10.12 0.39 3.65
C PHE A 70 -9.71 -0.51 4.82
N ASP A 71 -9.85 -1.81 4.61
CA ASP A 71 -9.25 -2.84 5.45
C ASP A 71 -7.84 -3.16 4.95
N ILE A 72 -6.87 -3.15 5.87
CA ILE A 72 -5.48 -3.49 5.59
C ILE A 72 -5.10 -4.71 6.42
N THR A 73 -4.72 -5.79 5.74
CA THR A 73 -4.34 -7.06 6.40
C THR A 73 -2.97 -7.52 5.95
N ALA A 74 -2.25 -8.21 6.84
CA ALA A 74 -1.03 -8.93 6.48
C ALA A 74 -1.37 -10.05 5.48
N GLY A 75 -0.61 -10.12 4.37
CA GLY A 75 -0.89 -11.00 3.24
C GLY A 75 0.01 -12.21 3.11
#